data_AF-A0A2E3LZ50-F1
#
_entry.id   AF-A0A2E3LZ50-F1
#
_cell.length_a   1.000
_cell.length_b   1.000
_cell.length_c   1.000
_cell.angle_alpha   90.00
_cell.angle_beta   90.00
_cell.angle_gamma   90.00
#
_symmetry.space_group_name_H-M   'P 1'
#
loop_
_entity.id
_entity.type
_entity.pdbx_description
1 polymer ?
#
loop_
_entity_poly.entity_id
_entity_poly.type
_entity_poly.pdbx_seq_one_letter_code
_entity_poly.pdbx_strand_id
1 'polypeptide(L)'
;MDDHRPYAAHFTADSAENLIQFERPRMSRNGKLFIPTHGISVPCYTTICRHMRHLLKYLPKLSRRRPKICIMDSSGFKISGEGEWKTKIHGKSYHRSWSKVHLLVDSDSNEIVNLIVTSPEVGDISAGLKFLKNLPPSTKTVLADGAYDGGRFRYLAYSKGVKAIIPPPRTGKFRESEWFNERNDALAIINSLGNNQSARSLWGRLTGYCHRVKGESAFSRLKRLFSESLYSRNTGAQLVELWLKALLSNIWLSWAS
;
A
#
# COMPACT_ATOMS: atom_id res chain seq x y z
N MET A 1 -49.40 -10.70 -8.09
CA MET A 1 -48.80 -11.98 -8.50
C MET A 1 -47.81 -11.66 -9.59
N ASP A 2 -46.57 -12.03 -9.32
CA ASP A 2 -45.45 -12.06 -10.24
C ASP A 2 -45.85 -12.66 -11.60
N ASP A 3 -45.24 -12.20 -12.71
CA ASP A 3 -44.10 -12.97 -13.22
C ASP A 3 -43.31 -12.31 -14.36
N HIS A 4 -41.99 -12.43 -14.20
CA HIS A 4 -40.90 -12.63 -15.16
C HIS A 4 -40.72 -11.80 -16.45
N ARG A 5 -39.59 -11.08 -16.47
CA ARG A 5 -38.81 -10.71 -17.69
C ARG A 5 -38.25 -11.97 -18.38
N PRO A 6 -37.77 -11.86 -19.64
CA PRO A 6 -36.36 -11.49 -19.80
C PRO A 6 -36.12 -10.52 -20.96
N TYR A 7 -35.51 -9.37 -20.70
CA TYR A 7 -34.89 -8.56 -21.76
C TYR A 7 -33.46 -9.09 -21.94
N ALA A 8 -33.28 -9.98 -22.90
CA ALA A 8 -31.97 -10.43 -23.36
C ALA A 8 -31.32 -9.30 -24.16
N ALA A 9 -30.32 -8.64 -23.59
CA ALA A 9 -29.42 -7.78 -24.36
C ALA A 9 -28.27 -8.65 -24.87
N HIS A 10 -28.34 -9.01 -26.15
CA HIS A 10 -27.24 -9.60 -26.89
C HIS A 10 -26.06 -8.61 -26.87
N PHE A 11 -24.94 -9.00 -26.24
CA PHE A 11 -23.66 -8.34 -26.45
C PHE A 11 -23.00 -8.99 -27.66
N THR A 12 -23.19 -8.41 -28.84
CA THR A 12 -22.34 -8.70 -30.00
C THR A 12 -21.07 -7.86 -29.88
N ALA A 13 -19.95 -8.56 -29.81
CA ALA A 13 -18.62 -7.97 -29.86
C ALA A 13 -18.36 -7.44 -31.28
N ASP A 14 -18.63 -6.17 -31.52
CA ASP A 14 -18.04 -5.39 -32.61
C ASP A 14 -18.28 -3.90 -32.37
N SER A 15 -17.35 -3.06 -32.84
CA SER A 15 -17.23 -1.60 -32.66
C SER A 15 -16.45 -1.12 -31.43
N ALA A 16 -15.13 -1.25 -31.53
CA ALA A 16 -14.18 -0.43 -30.81
C ALA A 16 -14.27 1.04 -31.29
N GLU A 17 -15.32 1.81 -30.92
CA GLU A 17 -15.34 3.27 -31.16
C GLU A 17 -16.40 4.09 -30.39
N ASN A 18 -17.14 3.51 -29.43
CA ASN A 18 -18.05 4.29 -28.57
C ASN A 18 -17.34 4.82 -27.32
N LEU A 19 -16.37 5.72 -27.50
CA LEU A 19 -15.92 6.59 -26.42
C LEU A 19 -17.05 7.58 -26.11
N ILE A 20 -17.76 7.35 -24.99
CA ILE A 20 -18.71 8.30 -24.42
C ILE A 20 -17.97 9.65 -24.29
N GLN A 21 -18.29 10.61 -25.16
CA GLN A 21 -17.79 11.97 -25.04
C GLN A 21 -18.46 12.60 -23.83
N PHE A 22 -17.76 12.64 -22.69
CA PHE A 22 -18.23 13.40 -21.55
C PHE A 22 -18.23 14.89 -21.89
N GLU A 23 -19.41 15.50 -22.00
CA GLU A 23 -19.52 16.95 -22.06
C GLU A 23 -18.78 17.57 -20.86
N ARG A 24 -17.99 18.62 -21.11
CA ARG A 24 -17.23 19.30 -20.06
C ARG A 24 -18.19 19.82 -18.98
N PRO A 25 -17.89 19.64 -17.68
CA PRO A 25 -18.68 20.23 -16.61
C PRO A 25 -18.83 21.74 -16.82
N ARG A 26 -20.06 22.26 -16.69
CA ARG A 26 -20.34 23.69 -16.85
C ARG A 26 -20.68 24.29 -15.49
N MET A 27 -20.10 25.43 -15.16
CA MET A 27 -20.55 26.21 -13.99
C MET A 27 -21.82 26.96 -14.33
N SER A 28 -22.82 26.89 -13.45
CA SER A 28 -23.95 27.81 -13.49
C SER A 28 -23.49 29.22 -13.09
N ARG A 29 -24.26 30.23 -13.50
CA ARG A 29 -24.04 31.63 -13.09
C ARG A 29 -24.03 31.84 -11.57
N ASN A 30 -24.54 30.88 -10.80
CA ASN A 30 -24.60 30.91 -9.33
C ASN A 30 -23.53 30.01 -8.67
N GLY A 31 -22.49 29.59 -9.42
CA GLY A 31 -21.37 28.81 -8.88
C GLY A 31 -21.65 27.31 -8.66
N LYS A 32 -22.79 26.78 -9.13
CA LYS A 32 -23.08 25.33 -9.04
C LYS A 32 -22.51 24.60 -10.26
N LEU A 33 -21.72 23.57 -10.02
CA LEU A 33 -21.17 22.72 -11.07
C LEU A 33 -22.27 21.79 -11.61
N PHE A 34 -22.61 21.93 -12.89
CA PHE A 34 -23.47 21.00 -13.62
C PHE A 34 -22.62 19.95 -14.31
N ILE A 35 -22.86 18.69 -13.94
CA ILE A 35 -22.28 17.51 -14.58
C ILE A 35 -23.42 16.83 -15.35
N PRO A 36 -23.43 16.87 -16.69
CA PRO A 36 -24.50 16.24 -17.47
C PRO A 36 -24.43 14.71 -17.33
N THR A 37 -25.43 14.13 -16.68
CA THR A 37 -25.40 12.70 -16.32
C THR A 37 -25.95 11.77 -17.39
N HIS A 38 -26.36 12.25 -18.58
CA HIS A 38 -26.80 11.42 -19.72
C HIS A 38 -27.78 10.28 -19.35
N GLY A 39 -28.76 10.57 -18.47
CA GLY A 39 -29.74 9.57 -18.02
C GLY A 39 -29.24 8.61 -16.92
N ILE A 40 -28.00 8.77 -16.46
CA ILE A 40 -27.45 8.04 -15.31
C ILE A 40 -27.83 8.79 -14.03
N SER A 41 -28.46 8.10 -13.07
CA SER A 41 -28.76 8.69 -11.77
C SER A 41 -27.46 9.03 -11.03
N VAL A 42 -27.37 10.25 -10.46
CA VAL A 42 -26.25 10.60 -9.59
C VAL A 42 -26.16 9.58 -8.46
N PRO A 43 -25.02 8.88 -8.29
CA PRO A 43 -24.91 7.86 -7.28
C PRO A 43 -25.01 8.49 -5.89
N CYS A 44 -25.92 7.99 -5.06
CA CYS A 44 -25.99 8.36 -3.65
C CYS A 44 -24.81 7.75 -2.87
N TYR A 45 -24.53 8.31 -1.68
CA TYR A 45 -23.46 7.84 -0.79
C TYR A 45 -23.46 6.31 -0.61
N THR A 46 -24.64 5.74 -0.35
CA THR A 46 -24.80 4.29 -0.16
C THR A 46 -24.38 3.48 -1.38
N THR A 47 -24.68 3.97 -2.59
CA THR A 47 -24.30 3.32 -3.85
C THR A 47 -22.78 3.35 -4.03
N ILE A 48 -22.14 4.49 -3.73
CA ILE A 48 -20.68 4.63 -3.76
C ILE A 48 -20.03 3.66 -2.77
N CYS A 49 -20.49 3.62 -1.52
CA CYS A 49 -19.92 2.74 -0.49
C CYS A 49 -20.04 1.25 -0.85
N ARG A 50 -21.20 0.81 -1.37
CA ARG A 50 -21.40 -0.57 -1.80
C ARG A 50 -20.45 -0.96 -2.94
N HIS A 51 -20.20 -0.05 -3.86
CA HIS A 51 -19.40 -0.31 -5.05
C HIS A 51 -17.90 -0.03 -4.86
N MET A 52 -17.52 0.69 -3.81
CA MET A 52 -16.14 1.13 -3.55
C MET A 52 -15.15 -0.03 -3.61
N ARG A 53 -15.48 -1.18 -3.02
CA ARG A 53 -14.64 -2.40 -3.04
C ARG A 53 -14.31 -2.93 -4.44
N HIS A 54 -15.06 -2.55 -5.46
CA HIS A 54 -14.87 -2.97 -6.85
C HIS A 54 -14.11 -1.94 -7.69
N LEU A 55 -13.80 -0.75 -7.14
CA LEU A 55 -13.20 0.33 -7.90
C LEU A 55 -11.71 0.15 -8.14
N LEU A 56 -11.02 -0.69 -7.36
CA LEU A 56 -9.57 -0.85 -7.46
C LEU A 56 -9.08 -1.17 -8.89
N LYS A 57 -9.83 -1.99 -9.63
CA LYS A 57 -9.50 -2.37 -11.01
C LYS A 57 -9.57 -1.21 -12.02
N TYR A 58 -10.30 -0.15 -11.69
CA TYR A 58 -10.45 1.03 -12.53
C TYR A 58 -9.47 2.16 -12.13
N LEU A 59 -8.78 2.01 -11.00
CA LEU A 59 -7.81 3.01 -10.55
C LEU A 59 -6.48 2.86 -11.28
N PRO A 60 -5.78 3.98 -11.56
CA PRO A 60 -4.45 3.93 -12.14
C PRO A 60 -3.46 3.29 -11.15
N LYS A 61 -2.33 2.81 -11.69
CA LYS A 61 -1.17 2.40 -10.88
C LYS A 61 -0.67 3.56 -10.05
N LEU A 62 -0.21 3.29 -8.82
CA LEU A 62 0.27 4.32 -7.89
C LEU A 62 1.50 5.08 -8.41
N SER A 63 2.41 4.38 -9.09
CA SER A 63 3.60 4.96 -9.69
C SER A 63 3.85 4.37 -11.08
N ARG A 64 4.41 5.20 -11.96
CA ARG A 64 4.92 4.80 -13.29
C ARG A 64 6.45 4.66 -13.30
N ARG A 65 7.10 4.95 -12.17
CA ARG A 65 8.56 4.87 -12.04
C ARG A 65 9.03 3.42 -12.10
N ARG A 66 10.32 3.26 -12.39
CA ARG A 66 11.02 1.98 -12.43
C ARG A 66 12.05 1.95 -11.30
N PRO A 67 11.61 1.72 -10.05
CA PRO A 67 12.50 1.78 -8.88
C PRO A 67 13.55 0.68 -8.96
N LYS A 68 14.80 1.02 -8.61
CA LYS A 68 15.90 0.06 -8.46
C LYS A 68 15.93 -0.51 -7.04
N ILE A 69 15.68 0.34 -6.05
CA ILE A 69 15.62 -0.02 -4.63
C ILE A 69 14.21 0.25 -4.14
N CYS A 70 13.54 -0.78 -3.61
CA CYS A 70 12.23 -0.64 -2.99
C CYS A 70 12.32 -0.83 -1.48
N ILE A 71 11.50 -0.12 -0.73
CA ILE A 71 11.39 -0.20 0.72
C ILE A 71 10.05 -0.81 1.06
N MET A 72 10.05 -1.86 1.87
CA MET A 72 8.86 -2.46 2.47
C MET A 72 8.78 -2.04 3.93
N ASP A 73 7.65 -1.45 4.31
CA ASP A 73 7.40 -1.06 5.68
C ASP A 73 5.90 -1.18 5.98
N SER A 74 5.56 -1.32 7.26
CA SER A 74 4.17 -1.44 7.69
C SER A 74 3.83 -0.52 8.85
N SER A 75 2.59 -0.04 8.86
CA SER A 75 2.06 0.79 9.93
C SER A 75 0.60 0.44 10.22
N GLY A 76 0.22 0.59 11.50
CA GLY A 76 -1.17 0.47 11.93
C GLY A 76 -1.97 1.72 11.55
N PHE A 77 -3.15 1.49 11.00
CA PHE A 77 -4.18 2.50 10.80
C PHE A 77 -5.42 2.15 11.61
N LYS A 78 -6.05 3.16 12.19
CA LYS A 78 -7.27 2.99 12.98
C LYS A 78 -8.47 2.89 12.05
N ILE A 79 -9.38 1.96 12.30
CA ILE A 79 -10.65 1.94 11.59
C ILE A 79 -11.61 2.86 12.34
N SER A 80 -11.88 4.03 11.77
CA SER A 80 -12.89 4.95 12.25
C SER A 80 -14.28 4.34 12.05
N GLY A 81 -15.13 4.50 13.05
CA GLY A 81 -16.49 3.98 13.02
C GLY A 81 -17.40 4.71 13.99
N GLU A 82 -18.67 4.32 13.97
CA GLU A 82 -19.72 4.84 14.85
C GLU A 82 -19.32 4.87 16.34
N GLY A 83 -18.46 3.95 16.78
CA GLY A 83 -17.91 3.93 18.13
C GLY A 83 -17.11 5.18 18.49
N GLU A 84 -16.40 5.82 17.56
CA GLU A 84 -15.66 7.06 17.87
C GLU A 84 -16.60 8.26 18.03
N TRP A 85 -17.62 8.35 17.17
CA TRP A 85 -18.67 9.35 17.30
C TRP A 85 -19.49 9.11 18.58
N LYS A 86 -19.89 7.87 18.86
CA LYS A 86 -20.59 7.49 20.09
C LYS A 86 -19.72 7.60 21.34
N THR A 87 -18.42 7.38 21.29
CA THR A 87 -17.52 7.64 22.41
C THR A 87 -17.38 9.15 22.64
N LYS A 88 -17.33 9.96 21.57
CA LYS A 88 -17.31 11.42 21.65
C LYS A 88 -18.61 12.00 22.23
N ILE A 89 -19.76 11.40 21.94
CA ILE A 89 -21.08 11.89 22.38
C ILE A 89 -21.55 11.24 23.69
N HIS A 90 -21.29 9.94 23.90
CA HIS A 90 -21.87 9.15 25.01
C HIS A 90 -20.83 8.60 26.00
N GLY A 91 -19.54 8.94 25.86
CA GLY A 91 -18.49 8.61 26.84
C GLY A 91 -18.14 7.12 27.00
N LYS A 92 -18.91 6.19 26.43
CA LYS A 92 -18.62 4.75 26.48
C LYS A 92 -17.50 4.40 25.51
N SER A 93 -16.45 3.76 26.04
CA SER A 93 -15.34 3.20 25.26
C SER A 93 -15.85 2.06 24.37
N TYR A 94 -15.81 2.25 23.06
CA TYR A 94 -16.00 1.17 22.08
C TYR A 94 -14.65 0.62 21.62
N HIS A 95 -14.60 -0.69 21.35
CA HIS A 95 -13.37 -1.38 20.92
C HIS A 95 -12.78 -0.74 19.66
N ARG A 96 -11.52 -0.30 19.76
CA ARG A 96 -10.77 0.28 18.64
C ARG A 96 -10.30 -0.85 17.73
N SER A 97 -10.84 -0.91 16.52
CA SER A 97 -10.37 -1.84 15.50
C SER A 97 -9.24 -1.20 14.70
N TRP A 98 -8.22 -1.98 14.37
CA TRP A 98 -7.05 -1.53 13.60
C TRP A 98 -6.91 -2.35 12.33
N SER A 99 -6.28 -1.78 11.32
CA SER A 99 -5.84 -2.46 10.10
C SER A 99 -4.36 -2.22 9.90
N LYS A 100 -3.66 -3.25 9.41
CA LYS A 100 -2.24 -3.13 9.10
C LYS A 100 -2.09 -2.76 7.63
N VAL A 101 -1.38 -1.68 7.36
CA VAL A 101 -1.12 -1.18 6.01
C VAL A 101 0.36 -1.39 5.73
N HIS A 102 0.65 -2.06 4.64
CA HIS A 102 2.00 -2.28 4.13
C HIS A 102 2.20 -1.42 2.89
N LEU A 103 3.33 -0.71 2.82
CA LEU A 103 3.70 0.10 1.66
C LEU A 103 4.94 -0.48 1.00
N LEU A 104 4.96 -0.42 -0.33
CA LEU A 104 6.16 -0.56 -1.14
C LEU A 104 6.51 0.83 -1.68
N VAL A 105 7.66 1.36 -1.29
CA VAL A 105 8.08 2.73 -1.59
C VAL A 105 9.34 2.72 -2.43
N ASP A 106 9.43 3.59 -3.42
CA ASP A 106 10.67 3.83 -4.16
C ASP A 106 11.68 4.58 -3.26
N SER A 107 12.89 4.04 -3.10
CA SER A 107 13.96 4.71 -2.36
C SER A 107 14.27 6.09 -2.92
N ASP A 108 14.24 6.28 -4.24
CA ASP A 108 14.82 7.48 -4.84
C ASP A 108 13.79 8.61 -4.86
N SER A 109 12.62 8.37 -5.45
CA SER A 109 11.53 9.34 -5.53
C SER A 109 10.69 9.44 -4.26
N ASN A 110 10.73 8.46 -3.35
CA ASN A 110 9.80 8.33 -2.24
C ASN A 110 8.32 8.20 -2.64
N GLU A 111 8.04 7.93 -3.93
CA GLU A 111 6.71 7.57 -4.40
C GLU A 111 6.28 6.19 -3.85
N ILE A 112 5.01 6.07 -3.49
CA ILE A 112 4.41 4.78 -3.14
C ILE A 112 4.17 4.02 -4.44
N VAL A 113 4.79 2.85 -4.57
CA VAL A 113 4.73 1.99 -5.76
C VAL A 113 3.55 1.03 -5.68
N ASN A 114 3.32 0.45 -4.50
CA ASN A 114 2.24 -0.49 -4.25
C ASN A 114 1.86 -0.46 -2.76
N LEU A 115 0.68 -0.96 -2.42
CA LEU A 115 0.26 -1.11 -1.03
C LEU A 115 -0.65 -2.32 -0.84
N ILE A 116 -0.62 -2.88 0.37
CA ILE A 116 -1.45 -4.02 0.77
C ILE A 116 -2.06 -3.69 2.14
N VAL A 117 -3.33 -4.04 2.32
CA VAL A 117 -4.00 -3.97 3.62
C VAL A 117 -4.23 -5.39 4.13
N THR A 118 -3.88 -5.63 5.39
CA THR A 118 -4.15 -6.89 6.08
C THR A 118 -4.81 -6.65 7.43
N SER A 119 -5.40 -7.69 7.99
CA SER A 119 -5.82 -7.66 9.39
C SER A 119 -4.59 -7.64 10.31
N PRO A 120 -4.74 -7.20 11.57
CA PRO A 120 -3.63 -7.11 12.52
C PRO A 120 -2.92 -8.44 12.81
N GLU A 121 -3.66 -9.55 12.73
CA GLU A 121 -3.18 -10.90 13.06
C GLU A 121 -2.28 -11.48 11.96
N VAL A 122 -2.37 -10.93 10.75
CA VAL A 122 -1.53 -11.36 9.63
C VAL A 122 -0.12 -10.81 9.83
N GLY A 123 0.85 -11.72 9.90
CA GLY A 123 2.27 -11.39 9.97
C GLY A 123 2.80 -10.75 8.70
N ASP A 124 3.80 -9.89 8.86
CA ASP A 124 4.30 -8.99 7.80
C ASP A 124 4.92 -9.75 6.63
N ILE A 125 5.49 -10.93 6.89
CA ILE A 125 6.00 -11.88 5.90
C ILE A 125 4.94 -12.18 4.82
N SER A 126 3.67 -12.35 5.20
CA SER A 126 2.59 -12.68 4.24
C SER A 126 2.36 -11.55 3.24
N ALA A 127 2.44 -10.29 3.69
CA ALA A 127 2.37 -9.12 2.81
C ALA A 127 3.65 -8.97 2.00
N GLY A 128 4.82 -9.18 2.61
CA GLY A 128 6.12 -9.16 1.93
C GLY A 128 6.19 -10.14 0.76
N LEU A 129 5.69 -11.37 0.93
CA LEU A 129 5.62 -12.36 -0.14
C LEU A 129 4.72 -11.90 -1.31
N LYS A 130 3.60 -11.25 -1.01
CA LYS A 130 2.70 -10.68 -2.02
C LYS A 130 3.38 -9.53 -2.78
N PHE A 131 4.16 -8.69 -2.09
CA PHE A 131 4.97 -7.67 -2.77
C PHE A 131 6.04 -8.28 -3.66
N LEU A 132 6.82 -9.24 -3.16
CA LEU A 132 7.86 -9.92 -3.96
C LEU A 132 7.29 -10.52 -5.25
N LYS A 133 6.09 -11.12 -5.20
CA LYS A 133 5.41 -11.63 -6.40
C LYS A 133 5.13 -10.53 -7.43
N ASN A 134 4.72 -9.34 -6.97
CA ASN A 134 4.28 -8.20 -7.79
C ASN A 134 5.30 -7.04 -7.81
N LEU A 135 6.59 -7.33 -7.61
CA LEU A 135 7.63 -6.30 -7.66
C LEU A 135 7.76 -5.73 -9.08
N PRO A 136 8.07 -4.42 -9.21
CA PRO A 136 8.53 -3.88 -10.47
C PRO A 136 9.74 -4.68 -11.01
N PRO A 137 9.78 -5.05 -12.30
CA PRO A 137 10.90 -5.81 -12.87
C PRO A 137 12.27 -5.11 -12.75
N SER A 138 12.27 -3.79 -12.57
CA SER A 138 13.47 -2.98 -12.36
C SER A 138 14.09 -3.11 -10.98
N THR A 139 13.35 -3.64 -10.00
CA THR A 139 13.80 -3.72 -8.61
C THR A 139 14.93 -4.73 -8.48
N LYS A 140 16.09 -4.28 -7.99
CA LYS A 140 17.27 -5.10 -7.70
C LYS A 140 17.47 -5.34 -6.22
N THR A 141 17.02 -4.41 -5.38
CA THR A 141 17.19 -4.49 -3.93
C THR A 141 15.89 -4.14 -3.22
N VAL A 142 15.59 -4.89 -2.16
CA VAL A 142 14.52 -4.59 -1.21
C VAL A 142 15.12 -4.32 0.16
N LEU A 143 14.71 -3.21 0.76
CA LEU A 143 14.97 -2.88 2.16
C LEU A 143 13.71 -3.18 2.97
N ALA A 144 13.82 -3.94 4.05
CA ALA A 144 12.68 -4.20 4.93
C ALA A 144 13.14 -4.34 6.39
N ASP A 145 12.21 -4.19 7.34
CA ASP A 145 12.51 -4.45 8.74
C ASP A 145 12.67 -5.95 9.04
N GLY A 146 13.13 -6.25 10.26
CA GLY A 146 13.32 -7.62 10.72
C GLY A 146 12.05 -8.48 10.78
N ALA A 147 10.84 -7.88 10.81
CA ALA A 147 9.59 -8.63 10.80
C ALA A 147 9.33 -9.30 9.43
N TYR A 148 9.98 -8.83 8.36
CA TYR A 148 10.00 -9.50 7.06
C TYR A 148 11.07 -10.60 6.92
N ASP A 149 11.96 -10.81 7.93
CA ASP A 149 13.07 -11.79 7.89
C ASP A 149 12.59 -13.25 8.02
N GLY A 150 11.83 -13.72 7.03
CA GLY A 150 11.35 -15.10 6.94
C GLY A 150 12.15 -15.93 5.94
N GLY A 151 12.32 -17.23 6.20
CA GLY A 151 12.99 -18.14 5.25
C GLY A 151 12.32 -18.19 3.87
N ARG A 152 10.97 -18.23 3.83
CA ARG A 152 10.20 -18.17 2.57
C ARG A 152 10.39 -16.85 1.84
N PHE A 153 10.51 -15.74 2.57
CA PHE A 153 10.74 -14.41 1.98
C PHE A 153 12.12 -14.35 1.33
N ARG A 154 13.16 -14.77 2.06
CA ARG A 154 14.54 -14.86 1.58
C ARG A 154 14.65 -15.75 0.33
N TYR A 155 14.05 -16.94 0.37
CA TYR A 155 14.01 -17.85 -0.78
C TYR A 155 13.34 -17.21 -2.01
N LEU A 156 12.20 -16.55 -1.84
CA LEU A 156 11.48 -15.91 -2.95
C LEU A 156 12.24 -14.69 -3.51
N ALA A 157 12.95 -13.94 -2.65
CA ALA A 157 13.82 -12.85 -3.10
C ALA A 157 15.00 -13.39 -3.92
N TYR A 158 15.65 -14.45 -3.42
CA TYR A 158 16.73 -15.16 -4.10
C TYR A 158 16.30 -15.71 -5.47
N SER A 159 15.17 -16.41 -5.56
CA SER A 159 14.68 -16.96 -6.82
C SER A 159 14.28 -15.90 -7.85
N LYS A 160 14.04 -14.66 -7.41
CA LYS A 160 13.81 -13.50 -8.28
C LYS A 160 15.08 -12.70 -8.59
N GLY A 161 16.24 -13.10 -8.03
CA GLY A 161 17.49 -12.35 -8.17
C GLY A 161 17.45 -10.97 -7.53
N VAL A 162 16.66 -10.80 -6.46
CA VAL A 162 16.51 -9.54 -5.72
C VAL A 162 17.24 -9.66 -4.39
N LYS A 163 18.14 -8.71 -4.12
CA LYS A 163 18.86 -8.62 -2.85
C LYS A 163 17.94 -8.15 -1.72
N ALA A 164 17.91 -8.88 -0.61
CA ALA A 164 17.08 -8.54 0.54
C ALA A 164 17.94 -8.00 1.70
N ILE A 165 17.99 -6.68 1.86
CA ILE A 165 18.73 -6.03 2.95
C ILE A 165 17.77 -5.86 4.13
N ILE A 166 17.86 -6.80 5.06
CA ILE A 166 17.03 -6.87 6.25
C ILE A 166 17.95 -7.10 7.46
N PRO A 167 17.81 -6.31 8.53
CA PRO A 167 18.70 -6.41 9.68
C PRO A 167 18.46 -7.73 10.41
N PRO A 168 19.48 -8.57 10.61
CA PRO A 168 19.30 -9.83 11.31
C PRO A 168 19.04 -9.57 12.80
N PRO A 169 18.33 -10.47 13.51
CA PRO A 169 18.15 -10.34 14.96
C PRO A 169 19.50 -10.35 15.69
N ARG A 170 19.59 -9.69 16.86
CA ARG A 170 20.84 -9.58 17.63
C ARG A 170 21.42 -10.93 18.04
N THR A 171 20.53 -11.90 18.29
CA THR A 171 20.86 -13.29 18.63
C THR A 171 20.80 -14.22 17.41
N GLY A 172 20.85 -13.65 16.19
CA GLY A 172 20.76 -14.39 14.95
C GLY A 172 21.94 -15.36 14.78
N LYS A 173 21.62 -16.62 14.51
CA LYS A 173 22.60 -17.65 14.15
C LYS A 173 22.73 -17.74 12.63
N PHE A 174 23.88 -18.24 12.18
CA PHE A 174 24.09 -18.66 10.80
C PHE A 174 23.06 -19.73 10.42
N ARG A 175 22.67 -19.74 9.16
CA ARG A 175 21.77 -20.74 8.59
C ARG A 175 22.37 -21.31 7.32
N GLU A 176 22.23 -22.61 7.18
CA GLU A 176 22.66 -23.36 6.00
C GLU A 176 21.61 -23.18 4.92
N SER A 177 21.92 -22.43 3.86
CA SER A 177 21.28 -22.36 2.53
C SER A 177 21.76 -21.09 1.81
N GLU A 178 21.86 -21.13 0.49
CA GLU A 178 22.33 -20.00 -0.33
C GLU A 178 21.51 -18.72 -0.14
N TRP A 179 20.18 -18.84 0.00
CA TRP A 179 19.29 -17.69 0.20
C TRP A 179 19.45 -17.02 1.58
N PHE A 180 20.25 -17.59 2.49
CA PHE A 180 20.64 -16.95 3.74
C PHE A 180 22.03 -16.31 3.69
N ASN A 181 22.79 -16.41 2.59
CA ASN A 181 24.15 -15.86 2.50
C ASN A 181 24.18 -14.37 2.83
N GLU A 182 23.31 -13.55 2.22
CA GLU A 182 23.23 -12.12 2.50
C GLU A 182 22.95 -11.80 3.98
N ARG A 183 22.16 -12.65 4.65
CA ARG A 183 21.84 -12.53 6.08
C ARG A 183 23.02 -12.93 6.95
N ASN A 184 23.71 -14.00 6.56
CA ASN A 184 24.89 -14.52 7.24
C ASN A 184 26.06 -13.53 7.12
N ASP A 185 26.25 -12.90 5.97
CA ASP A 185 27.23 -11.83 5.75
C ASP A 185 26.93 -10.62 6.64
N ALA A 186 25.66 -10.22 6.72
CA ALA A 186 25.24 -9.15 7.62
C ALA A 186 25.53 -9.48 9.10
N LEU A 187 25.28 -10.72 9.52
CA LEU A 187 25.63 -11.20 10.87
C LEU A 187 27.14 -11.16 11.10
N ALA A 188 27.94 -11.64 10.14
CA ALA A 188 29.40 -11.65 10.24
C ALA A 188 29.95 -10.22 10.41
N ILE A 189 29.50 -9.27 9.58
CA ILE A 189 29.90 -7.86 9.65
C ILE A 189 29.48 -7.23 10.98
N ILE A 190 28.23 -7.43 11.42
CA ILE A 190 27.75 -6.84 12.68
C ILE A 190 28.51 -7.43 13.88
N ASN A 191 28.82 -8.72 13.86
CA ASN A 191 29.57 -9.38 14.92
C ASN A 191 31.03 -8.92 14.97
N SER A 192 31.69 -8.79 13.81
CA SER A 192 33.07 -8.28 13.74
C SER A 192 33.19 -6.82 14.21
N LEU A 193 32.12 -6.05 14.09
CA LEU A 193 32.02 -4.66 14.57
C LEU A 193 31.62 -4.56 16.06
N GLY A 194 31.46 -5.68 16.78
CA GLY A 194 31.20 -5.71 18.22
C GLY A 194 29.73 -5.89 18.63
N ASN A 195 28.83 -6.26 17.72
CA ASN A 195 27.43 -6.63 17.97
C ASN A 195 26.66 -5.68 18.92
N ASN A 196 26.87 -4.37 18.75
CA ASN A 196 26.21 -3.31 19.50
C ASN A 196 25.41 -2.38 18.55
N GLN A 197 24.76 -1.34 19.09
CA GLN A 197 23.95 -0.44 18.27
C GLN A 197 24.79 0.34 17.24
N SER A 198 26.02 0.73 17.62
CA SER A 198 26.96 1.42 16.72
C SER A 198 27.39 0.52 15.55
N ALA A 199 27.64 -0.76 15.80
CA ALA A 199 27.93 -1.76 14.78
C ALA A 199 26.80 -1.89 13.76
N ARG A 200 25.55 -1.95 14.23
CA ARG A 200 24.36 -2.04 13.38
C ARG A 200 24.13 -0.75 12.58
N SER A 201 24.37 0.40 13.20
CA SER A 201 24.31 1.70 12.51
C SER A 201 25.37 1.78 11.40
N LEU A 202 26.60 1.37 11.68
CA LEU A 202 27.68 1.33 10.70
C LEU A 202 27.40 0.34 9.56
N TRP A 203 26.96 -0.88 9.88
CA TRP A 203 26.47 -1.84 8.87
C TRP A 203 25.36 -1.23 8.02
N GLY A 204 24.43 -0.50 8.62
CA GLY A 204 23.35 0.14 7.90
C GLY A 204 23.81 1.23 6.93
N ARG A 205 24.88 1.96 7.27
CA ARG A 205 25.53 2.94 6.38
C ARG A 205 26.28 2.24 5.24
N LEU A 206 27.01 1.16 5.53
CA LEU A 206 27.79 0.41 4.54
C LEU A 206 26.91 -0.32 3.51
N THR A 207 25.75 -0.83 3.95
CA THR A 207 24.83 -1.60 3.08
C THR A 207 23.76 -0.75 2.41
N GLY A 208 23.62 0.52 2.80
CA GLY A 208 22.53 1.39 2.36
C GLY A 208 21.19 1.13 3.06
N TYR A 209 21.14 0.27 4.09
CA TYR A 209 19.93 0.04 4.89
C TYR A 209 19.41 1.33 5.55
N CYS A 210 20.27 2.34 5.78
CA CYS A 210 19.83 3.65 6.27
C CYS A 210 18.73 4.30 5.42
N HIS A 211 18.64 3.98 4.12
CA HIS A 211 17.58 4.47 3.25
C HIS A 211 16.18 3.98 3.66
N ARG A 212 16.06 2.93 4.50
CA ARG A 212 14.77 2.44 5.02
C ARG A 212 13.95 3.52 5.72
N VAL A 213 14.59 4.54 6.32
CA VAL A 213 13.91 5.69 6.95
C VAL A 213 12.95 6.43 6.00
N LYS A 214 13.15 6.30 4.69
CA LYS A 214 12.26 6.83 3.67
C LYS A 214 10.88 6.14 3.65
N GLY A 215 10.80 4.86 4.08
CA GLY A 215 9.53 4.16 4.28
C GLY A 215 8.70 4.79 5.41
N GLU A 216 9.33 5.05 6.55
CA GLU A 216 8.70 5.77 7.68
C GLU A 216 8.25 7.17 7.27
N SER A 217 9.08 7.86 6.49
CA SER A 217 8.76 9.18 5.94
C SER A 217 7.52 9.14 5.03
N ALA A 218 7.37 8.09 4.21
CA ALA A 218 6.18 7.92 3.37
C ALA A 218 4.90 7.69 4.21
N PHE A 219 4.98 6.91 5.29
CA PHE A 219 3.87 6.78 6.24
C PHE A 219 3.55 8.09 6.94
N SER A 220 4.57 8.80 7.43
CA SER A 220 4.42 10.10 8.08
C SER A 220 3.70 11.09 7.17
N ARG A 221 4.11 11.16 5.89
CA ARG A 221 3.43 11.98 4.87
C ARG A 221 1.96 11.58 4.72
N LEU A 222 1.69 10.31 4.47
CA LEU A 222 0.31 9.80 4.31
C LEU A 222 -0.59 10.16 5.50
N LYS A 223 -0.08 9.92 6.72
CA LYS A 223 -0.81 10.14 7.98
C LYS A 223 -1.04 11.62 8.26
N ARG A 224 -0.08 12.48 7.95
CA ARG A 224 -0.23 13.94 8.12
C ARG A 224 -1.25 14.54 7.14
N LEU A 225 -1.31 14.00 5.92
CA LEU A 225 -2.24 14.48 4.89
C LEU A 225 -3.67 13.97 5.09
N PHE A 226 -3.82 12.71 5.49
CA PHE A 226 -5.12 12.01 5.45
C PHE A 226 -5.54 11.40 6.79
N SER A 227 -4.88 11.76 7.89
CA SER A 227 -5.01 11.17 9.23
C SER A 227 -4.56 9.71 9.33
N GLU A 228 -4.47 9.21 10.56
CA GLU A 228 -4.19 7.80 10.84
C GLU A 228 -5.44 6.91 10.80
N SER A 229 -6.57 7.45 10.35
CA SER A 229 -7.86 6.78 10.33
C SER A 229 -8.30 6.34 8.92
N LEU A 230 -8.98 5.19 8.88
CA LEU A 230 -9.70 4.65 7.73
C LEU A 230 -11.18 4.73 8.01
N TYR A 231 -11.94 5.27 7.07
CA TYR A 231 -13.41 5.38 7.22
C TYR A 231 -14.12 4.08 6.83
N SER A 232 -13.49 3.30 5.96
CA SER A 232 -14.05 2.05 5.45
C SER A 232 -13.87 0.90 6.46
N ARG A 233 -14.93 0.11 6.69
CA ARG A 233 -14.87 -1.10 7.55
C ARG A 233 -14.47 -2.37 6.78
N ASN A 234 -14.77 -2.42 5.49
CA ASN A 234 -14.45 -3.56 4.64
C ASN A 234 -13.02 -3.43 4.10
N THR A 235 -12.21 -4.48 4.18
CA THR A 235 -10.81 -4.46 3.73
C THR A 235 -10.63 -4.09 2.26
N GLY A 236 -11.54 -4.51 1.36
CA GLY A 236 -11.50 -4.13 -0.05
C GLY A 236 -11.80 -2.64 -0.26
N ALA A 237 -12.71 -2.06 0.53
CA ALA A 237 -12.99 -0.63 0.50
C ALA A 237 -11.84 0.18 1.14
N GLN A 238 -11.24 -0.32 2.24
CA GLN A 238 -10.04 0.26 2.85
C GLN A 238 -8.87 0.32 1.88
N LEU A 239 -8.67 -0.75 1.10
CA LEU A 239 -7.64 -0.81 0.07
C LEU A 239 -7.85 0.29 -0.97
N VAL A 240 -9.09 0.49 -1.45
CA VAL A 240 -9.42 1.55 -2.40
C VAL A 240 -9.26 2.95 -1.80
N GLU A 241 -9.68 3.14 -0.55
CA GLU A 241 -9.50 4.39 0.19
C GLU A 241 -8.02 4.76 0.28
N LEU A 242 -7.19 3.81 0.70
CA LEU A 242 -5.74 3.98 0.80
C LEU A 242 -5.08 4.15 -0.56
N TRP A 243 -5.56 3.46 -1.60
CA TRP A 243 -5.06 3.62 -2.95
C TRP A 243 -5.25 5.05 -3.46
N LEU A 244 -6.43 5.63 -3.24
CA LEU A 244 -6.71 7.03 -3.57
C LEU A 244 -5.84 8.00 -2.74
N LYS A 245 -5.73 7.77 -1.43
CA LYS A 245 -4.84 8.56 -0.55
C LYS A 245 -3.37 8.51 -1.04
N ALA A 246 -2.89 7.33 -1.43
CA ALA A 246 -1.54 7.14 -1.95
C ALA A 246 -1.34 7.81 -3.32
N LEU A 247 -2.32 7.73 -4.23
CA LEU A 247 -2.29 8.44 -5.52
C LEU A 247 -2.16 9.94 -5.31
N LEU A 248 -3.01 10.53 -4.47
CA LEU A 248 -2.96 11.96 -4.16
C LEU A 248 -1.63 12.35 -3.51
N SER A 249 -1.13 11.51 -2.60
CA SER A 249 0.17 11.72 -1.96
C SER A 249 1.33 11.75 -2.97
N ASN A 250 1.33 10.85 -3.96
CA ASN A 250 2.34 10.83 -5.01
C ASN A 250 2.23 12.03 -5.95
N ILE A 251 1.01 12.45 -6.31
CA ILE A 251 0.79 13.65 -7.14
C ILE A 251 1.36 14.88 -6.46
N TRP A 252 1.06 15.09 -5.17
CA TRP A 252 1.60 16.25 -4.45
C TRP A 252 3.12 16.19 -4.28
N LEU A 253 3.69 14.99 -4.12
CA LEU A 253 5.14 14.84 -4.08
C LEU A 253 5.79 15.29 -5.39
N SER A 254 5.17 15.01 -6.54
CA SER A 254 5.67 15.46 -7.85
C SER A 254 5.60 16.97 -8.09
N TRP A 255 4.82 17.71 -7.29
CA TRP A 255 4.74 19.18 -7.39
C TRP A 255 5.77 19.88 -6.50
N ALA A 256 6.34 19.16 -5.53
CA ALA A 256 7.33 19.69 -4.61
C ALA A 256 8.78 19.42 -5.07
N SER A 257 8.96 18.62 -6.11
CA SER A 257 10.25 18.23 -6.72
C SER A 257 10.51 18.96 -8.02
#